data_AF-A0A1Z4BNW6-F1
#
_entry.id   AF-A0A1Z4BNW6-F1
#
_cell.length_a   1.000
_cell.length_b   1.000
_cell.length_c   1.000
_cell.angle_alpha   90.00
_cell.angle_beta   90.00
_cell.angle_gamma   90.00
#
_symmetry.space_group_name_H-M   'P 1'
#
loop_
_entity.id
_entity.type
_entity.pdbx_description
1 polymer ?
#
loop_
_entity_poly.entity_id
_entity_poly.type
_entity_poly.pdbx_seq_one_letter_code
_entity_poly.pdbx_strand_id
1 'polypeptide(L)'
;MKLKLISLLLLLIGVVAYSQEKENNLKENLEETKRLCEEGDNSACENLYHRYHYVIKEKNNKEDEDKLLYYVKRLSDLKRPKYMFIWGMALMEGILENIKIQKDFKTGVELIKQSADLDYPPAQMVAGDFLCITDNAADLFRGLYYIKRACDSHYPPACYIITKIAHFSNKPITEDLRECIWEALETCNDPYIQSNKLFQNFKDKYRKQPFIKK
;
A
#
# COMPACT_ATOMS: atom_id res chain seq x y z
N MET A 1 -28.24 56.39 -13.65
CA MET A 1 -28.58 55.04 -13.14
C MET A 1 -28.28 53.92 -14.14
N LYS A 2 -28.69 54.03 -15.41
CA LYS A 2 -28.48 52.99 -16.45
C LYS A 2 -27.02 52.58 -16.71
N LEU A 3 -26.08 53.52 -16.73
CA LEU A 3 -24.65 53.23 -17.00
C LEU A 3 -23.98 52.36 -15.91
N LYS A 4 -24.33 52.58 -14.63
CA LYS A 4 -23.82 51.77 -13.52
C LYS A 4 -24.37 50.34 -13.53
N LEU A 5 -25.63 50.16 -13.96
CA LEU A 5 -26.24 48.84 -14.13
C LEU A 5 -25.56 48.03 -15.23
N ILE A 6 -25.24 48.67 -16.37
CA ILE A 6 -24.58 48.03 -17.51
C ILE A 6 -23.15 47.60 -17.15
N SER A 7 -22.41 48.47 -16.45
CA SER A 7 -21.06 48.16 -15.94
C SER A 7 -21.05 46.96 -14.98
N LEU A 8 -22.02 46.88 -14.06
CA LEU A 8 -22.15 45.76 -13.13
C LEU A 8 -22.49 44.44 -13.84
N LEU A 9 -23.35 44.49 -14.85
CA LEU A 9 -23.72 43.34 -15.68
C LEU A 9 -22.54 42.79 -16.48
N LEU A 10 -21.74 43.67 -17.09
CA LEU A 10 -20.53 43.27 -17.84
C LEU A 10 -19.47 42.63 -16.93
N LEU A 11 -19.30 43.14 -15.70
CA LEU A 11 -18.41 42.54 -14.70
C LEU A 11 -18.88 41.14 -14.28
N LEU A 12 -20.19 40.96 -14.02
CA LEU A 12 -20.76 39.65 -13.69
C LEU A 12 -20.59 38.65 -14.84
N ILE A 13 -20.83 39.06 -16.08
CA ILE A 13 -20.63 38.22 -17.27
C ILE A 13 -19.15 37.83 -17.40
N GLY A 14 -18.22 38.76 -17.18
CA GLY A 14 -16.78 38.48 -17.22
C GLY A 14 -16.32 37.48 -16.14
N VAL A 15 -16.83 37.60 -14.91
CA VAL A 15 -16.53 36.65 -13.82
C VAL A 15 -17.08 35.27 -14.13
N VAL A 16 -18.31 35.18 -14.64
CA VAL A 16 -18.91 33.90 -15.03
C VAL A 16 -18.15 33.26 -16.18
N ALA A 17 -17.82 34.00 -17.23
CA ALA A 17 -17.05 33.49 -18.38
C ALA A 17 -15.66 32.97 -17.96
N TYR A 18 -14.94 33.72 -17.12
CA TYR A 18 -13.64 33.30 -16.59
C TYR A 18 -13.75 32.03 -15.72
N SER A 19 -14.80 31.95 -14.88
CA SER A 19 -15.04 30.75 -14.07
C SER A 19 -15.34 29.52 -14.92
N GLN A 20 -16.12 29.67 -15.99
CA GLN A 20 -16.44 28.60 -16.94
C GLN A 20 -15.22 28.13 -17.72
N GLU A 21 -14.38 29.06 -18.20
CA GLU A 21 -13.14 28.73 -18.90
C GLU A 21 -12.18 27.94 -18.00
N LYS A 22 -12.01 28.39 -16.74
CA LYS A 22 -11.22 27.66 -15.75
C LYS A 22 -11.77 26.26 -15.48
N GLU A 23 -13.09 26.13 -15.32
CA GLU A 23 -13.74 24.84 -15.08
C GLU A 23 -13.61 23.90 -16.30
N ASN A 24 -13.72 24.43 -17.52
CA ASN A 24 -13.53 23.67 -18.75
C ASN A 24 -12.09 23.18 -18.91
N ASN A 25 -11.09 24.03 -18.66
CA ASN A 25 -9.68 23.63 -18.69
C ASN A 25 -9.37 22.53 -17.65
N LEU A 26 -9.96 22.60 -16.45
CA LEU A 26 -9.82 21.54 -15.46
C LEU A 26 -10.47 20.22 -15.91
N LYS A 27 -11.63 20.29 -16.58
CA LYS A 27 -12.33 19.12 -17.11
C LYS A 27 -11.56 18.47 -18.26
N GLU A 28 -11.08 19.27 -19.21
CA GLU A 28 -10.28 18.79 -20.34
C GLU A 28 -8.98 18.13 -19.87
N ASN A 29 -8.28 18.75 -18.91
CA ASN A 29 -7.09 18.17 -18.30
C ASN A 29 -7.39 16.83 -17.59
N LEU A 30 -8.56 16.72 -16.94
CA LEU A 30 -8.98 15.46 -16.32
C LEU A 30 -9.29 14.37 -17.35
N GLU A 31 -10.01 14.67 -18.42
CA GLU A 31 -10.32 13.70 -19.49
C GLU A 31 -9.05 13.23 -20.19
N GLU A 32 -8.12 14.13 -20.46
CA GLU A 32 -6.82 13.78 -21.01
C GLU A 32 -6.02 12.89 -20.05
N THR A 33 -6.01 13.20 -18.76
CA THR A 33 -5.34 12.36 -17.75
C THR A 33 -5.96 10.96 -17.70
N LYS A 34 -7.29 10.86 -17.79
CA LYS A 34 -7.98 9.56 -17.86
C LYS A 34 -7.54 8.79 -19.09
N ARG A 35 -7.53 9.42 -20.26
CA ARG A 35 -7.10 8.80 -21.53
C ARG A 35 -5.68 8.26 -21.43
N LEU A 36 -4.73 9.07 -20.95
CA LEU A 36 -3.34 8.65 -20.76
C LEU A 36 -3.23 7.46 -19.80
N CYS A 37 -4.00 7.45 -18.71
CA CYS A 37 -4.04 6.30 -17.81
C CYS A 37 -4.58 5.03 -18.48
N GLU A 38 -5.62 5.14 -19.31
CA GLU A 38 -6.14 4.02 -20.10
C GLU A 38 -5.09 3.50 -21.09
N GLU A 39 -4.27 4.39 -21.65
CA GLU A 39 -3.13 4.06 -22.52
C GLU A 39 -1.92 3.47 -21.76
N GLY A 40 -1.98 3.40 -20.42
CA GLY A 40 -0.96 2.78 -19.57
C GLY A 40 0.06 3.76 -19.01
N ASP A 41 -0.17 5.07 -19.10
CA ASP A 41 0.68 6.07 -18.46
C ASP A 41 0.56 5.97 -16.94
N ASN A 42 1.65 5.53 -16.31
CA ASN A 42 1.72 5.34 -14.87
C ASN A 42 1.47 6.64 -14.10
N SER A 43 2.04 7.76 -14.54
CA SER A 43 1.94 9.04 -13.84
C SER A 43 0.52 9.59 -13.91
N ALA A 44 -0.15 9.44 -15.04
CA ALA A 44 -1.56 9.79 -15.20
C ALA A 44 -2.46 8.95 -14.29
N CYS A 45 -2.24 7.63 -14.23
CA CYS A 45 -2.97 6.76 -13.31
C CYS A 45 -2.70 7.10 -11.83
N GLU A 46 -1.45 7.39 -11.46
CA GLU A 46 -1.10 7.81 -10.09
C GLU A 46 -1.76 9.15 -9.72
N ASN A 47 -1.81 10.11 -10.66
CA ASN A 47 -2.53 11.37 -10.47
C ASN A 47 -4.02 11.15 -10.19
N LEU A 48 -4.67 10.25 -10.93
CA LEU A 48 -6.08 9.91 -10.73
C LEU A 48 -6.28 9.21 -9.39
N TYR A 49 -5.44 8.24 -9.04
CA TYR A 49 -5.47 7.60 -7.73
C TYR A 49 -5.38 8.64 -6.59
N HIS A 50 -4.41 9.56 -6.65
CA HIS A 50 -4.23 10.58 -5.63
C HIS A 50 -5.42 11.53 -5.53
N ARG A 51 -6.00 11.90 -6.67
CA ARG A 51 -7.21 12.73 -6.70
C ARG A 51 -8.37 12.05 -5.98
N TYR A 52 -8.69 10.79 -6.30
CA TYR A 52 -9.81 10.08 -5.67
C TYR A 52 -9.54 9.71 -4.21
N HIS A 53 -8.28 9.41 -3.87
CA HIS A 53 -7.87 9.18 -2.48
C HIS A 53 -8.11 10.41 -1.59
N TYR A 54 -7.83 11.61 -2.12
CA TYR A 54 -8.12 12.86 -1.43
C TYR A 54 -9.62 13.13 -1.33
N VAL A 55 -10.37 12.98 -2.44
CA VAL A 55 -11.82 13.27 -2.48
C VAL A 55 -12.61 12.40 -1.50
N ILE A 56 -12.31 11.10 -1.39
CA ILE A 56 -13.04 10.19 -0.49
C ILE A 56 -12.87 10.60 0.99
N LYS A 57 -11.74 11.22 1.35
CA LYS A 57 -11.55 11.77 2.71
C LYS A 57 -12.48 12.95 3.00
N GLU A 58 -12.92 13.68 1.98
CA GLU A 58 -13.80 14.85 2.12
C GLU A 58 -15.28 14.53 1.82
N LYS A 59 -15.54 13.59 0.89
CA LYS A 59 -16.88 13.27 0.36
C LYS A 59 -16.96 11.76 0.08
N ASN A 60 -17.63 11.03 0.96
CA ASN A 60 -17.78 9.58 0.83
C ASN A 60 -18.98 9.22 -0.07
N ASN A 61 -18.81 9.29 -1.40
CA ASN A 61 -19.82 8.80 -2.35
C ASN A 61 -19.31 7.56 -3.11
N LYS A 62 -20.25 6.72 -3.53
CA LYS A 62 -19.95 5.42 -4.15
C LYS A 62 -19.17 5.52 -5.46
N GLU A 63 -19.44 6.55 -6.25
CA GLU A 63 -18.79 6.75 -7.55
C GLU A 63 -17.28 7.01 -7.38
N ASP A 64 -16.91 7.84 -6.42
CA ASP A 64 -15.50 8.14 -6.16
C ASP A 64 -14.79 6.94 -5.51
N GLU A 65 -15.48 6.19 -4.63
CA GLU A 65 -14.99 4.90 -4.11
C GLU A 65 -14.64 3.92 -5.24
N ASP A 66 -15.55 3.75 -6.20
CA ASP A 66 -15.34 2.84 -7.34
C ASP A 66 -14.16 3.29 -8.21
N LYS A 67 -13.95 4.60 -8.38
CA LYS A 67 -12.79 5.14 -9.09
C LYS A 67 -11.49 4.92 -8.32
N LEU A 68 -11.47 5.09 -7.00
CA LEU A 68 -10.28 4.78 -6.20
C LEU A 68 -9.89 3.30 -6.36
N LEU A 69 -10.86 2.39 -6.25
CA LEU A 69 -10.65 0.95 -6.45
C LEU A 69 -10.16 0.64 -7.87
N TYR A 70 -10.73 1.31 -8.88
CA TYR A 70 -10.30 1.16 -10.26
C TYR A 70 -8.83 1.54 -10.44
N TYR A 71 -8.42 2.74 -10.03
CA TYR A 71 -7.07 3.23 -10.28
C TYR A 71 -6.00 2.50 -9.46
N VAL A 72 -6.29 2.10 -8.20
CA VAL A 72 -5.33 1.27 -7.44
C VAL A 72 -5.13 -0.09 -8.10
N LYS A 73 -6.21 -0.72 -8.58
CA LYS A 73 -6.12 -1.99 -9.31
C LYS A 73 -5.37 -1.81 -10.63
N ARG A 74 -5.68 -0.76 -11.40
CA ARG A 74 -5.01 -0.45 -12.66
C ARG A 74 -3.49 -0.28 -12.47
N LEU A 75 -3.07 0.48 -11.46
CA LEU A 75 -1.66 0.66 -11.13
C LEU A 75 -0.99 -0.65 -10.68
N SER A 76 -1.72 -1.51 -9.95
CA SER A 76 -1.28 -2.86 -9.62
C SER A 76 -1.09 -3.73 -10.88
N ASP A 77 -2.04 -3.67 -11.82
CA ASP A 77 -1.98 -4.40 -13.10
C ASP A 77 -0.81 -3.91 -13.98
N LEU A 78 -0.49 -2.61 -13.92
CA LEU A 78 0.71 -1.98 -14.52
C LEU A 78 2.01 -2.31 -13.76
N LYS A 79 1.98 -3.24 -12.81
CA LYS A 79 3.14 -3.74 -12.05
C LYS A 79 3.87 -2.66 -11.26
N ARG A 80 3.15 -1.63 -10.78
CA ARG A 80 3.71 -0.62 -9.87
C ARG A 80 3.82 -1.21 -8.46
N PRO A 81 5.03 -1.40 -7.89
CA PRO A 81 5.22 -2.20 -6.67
C PRO A 81 4.40 -1.71 -5.49
N LYS A 82 4.35 -0.39 -5.27
CA LYS A 82 3.52 0.25 -4.23
C LYS A 82 2.04 -0.13 -4.33
N TYR A 83 1.49 -0.15 -5.55
CA TYR A 83 0.06 -0.37 -5.77
C TYR A 83 -0.29 -1.85 -5.77
N MET A 84 0.65 -2.71 -6.19
CA MET A 84 0.55 -4.15 -5.97
C MET A 84 0.46 -4.48 -4.48
N PHE A 85 1.29 -3.83 -3.66
CA PHE A 85 1.23 -3.97 -2.20
C PHE A 85 -0.09 -3.47 -1.62
N ILE A 86 -0.52 -2.26 -1.97
CA ILE A 86 -1.78 -1.68 -1.46
C ILE A 86 -2.98 -2.56 -1.86
N TRP A 87 -3.06 -2.96 -3.12
CA TRP A 87 -4.14 -3.83 -3.61
C TRP A 87 -4.08 -5.22 -2.97
N GLY A 88 -2.87 -5.77 -2.80
CA GLY A 88 -2.68 -7.07 -2.15
C GLY A 88 -3.13 -7.07 -0.70
N MET A 89 -2.74 -6.05 0.08
CA MET A 89 -3.22 -5.84 1.45
C MET A 89 -4.74 -5.72 1.49
N ALA A 90 -5.33 -4.94 0.58
CA ALA A 90 -6.78 -4.76 0.52
C ALA A 90 -7.52 -6.07 0.25
N LEU A 91 -7.02 -6.91 -0.67
CA LEU A 91 -7.63 -8.21 -0.97
C LEU A 91 -7.53 -9.19 0.21
N MET A 92 -6.45 -9.13 0.98
CA MET A 92 -6.29 -9.96 2.17
C MET A 92 -7.21 -9.54 3.30
N GLU A 93 -7.37 -8.23 3.50
CA GLU A 93 -8.19 -7.66 4.59
C GLU A 93 -9.68 -7.55 4.22
N GLY A 94 -10.00 -7.52 2.93
CA GLY A 94 -11.35 -7.29 2.40
C GLY A 94 -11.80 -5.84 2.49
N ILE A 95 -10.86 -4.91 2.61
CA ILE A 95 -11.13 -3.48 2.76
C ILE A 95 -9.97 -2.66 2.20
N LEU A 96 -10.29 -1.54 1.56
CA LEU A 96 -9.33 -0.48 1.24
C LEU A 96 -9.87 0.82 1.82
N GLU A 97 -9.13 1.46 2.72
CA GLU A 97 -9.63 2.60 3.51
C GLU A 97 -10.93 2.20 4.26
N ASN A 98 -12.08 2.77 3.88
CA ASN A 98 -13.39 2.40 4.42
C ASN A 98 -14.26 1.60 3.43
N ILE A 99 -13.70 1.21 2.29
CA ILE A 99 -14.41 0.57 1.18
C ILE A 99 -14.28 -0.93 1.29
N LYS A 100 -15.41 -1.61 1.52
CA LYS A 100 -15.46 -3.08 1.55
C LYS A 100 -15.24 -3.65 0.15
N ILE A 101 -14.35 -4.63 0.05
CA ILE A 101 -14.11 -5.38 -1.19
C ILE A 101 -14.17 -6.88 -0.93
N GLN A 102 -14.36 -7.66 -2.00
CA GLN A 102 -14.33 -9.12 -1.89
C GLN A 102 -12.92 -9.58 -1.50
N LYS A 103 -12.83 -10.38 -0.43
CA LYS A 103 -11.58 -10.98 0.01
C LYS A 103 -11.07 -11.98 -1.02
N ASP A 104 -9.78 -11.87 -1.35
CA ASP A 104 -9.03 -12.87 -2.09
C ASP A 104 -7.62 -12.95 -1.52
N PHE A 105 -7.49 -13.76 -0.47
CA PHE A 105 -6.25 -13.90 0.25
C PHE A 105 -5.11 -14.43 -0.63
N LYS A 106 -5.41 -15.37 -1.55
CA LYS A 106 -4.40 -15.98 -2.42
C LYS A 106 -3.82 -14.95 -3.38
N THR A 107 -4.69 -14.20 -4.07
CA THR A 107 -4.25 -13.15 -4.98
C THR A 107 -3.52 -12.04 -4.22
N GLY A 108 -3.97 -11.68 -3.02
CA GLY A 108 -3.32 -10.65 -2.22
C GLY A 108 -1.90 -11.02 -1.80
N VAL A 109 -1.67 -12.25 -1.31
CA VAL A 109 -0.33 -12.73 -0.97
C VAL A 109 0.60 -12.75 -2.19
N GLU A 110 0.09 -13.17 -3.34
CA GLU A 110 0.86 -13.20 -4.59
C GLU A 110 1.28 -11.79 -5.03
N LEU A 111 0.39 -10.80 -4.92
CA LEU A 111 0.71 -9.40 -5.21
C LEU A 111 1.74 -8.80 -4.25
N ILE A 112 1.65 -9.10 -2.95
CA ILE A 112 2.65 -8.67 -1.96
C ILE A 112 4.00 -9.29 -2.29
N LYS A 113 4.04 -10.59 -2.62
CA LYS A 113 5.28 -11.27 -3.01
C LYS A 113 5.90 -10.60 -4.24
N GLN A 114 5.12 -10.39 -5.30
CA GLN A 114 5.62 -9.72 -6.51
C GLN A 114 6.10 -8.29 -6.22
N SER A 115 5.41 -7.54 -5.35
CA SER A 115 5.85 -6.21 -4.91
C SER A 115 7.18 -6.26 -4.15
N ALA A 116 7.35 -7.24 -3.26
CA ALA A 116 8.59 -7.46 -2.51
C ALA A 116 9.77 -7.84 -3.43
N ASP A 117 9.50 -8.67 -4.44
CA ASP A 117 10.48 -9.09 -5.45
C ASP A 117 10.93 -7.90 -6.32
N LEU A 118 10.06 -6.90 -6.50
CA LEU A 118 10.34 -5.61 -7.17
C LEU A 118 10.87 -4.52 -6.21
N ASP A 119 11.51 -4.92 -5.12
CA ASP A 119 12.23 -4.02 -4.21
C ASP A 119 11.36 -2.99 -3.47
N TYR A 120 10.07 -3.25 -3.26
CA TYR A 120 9.24 -2.38 -2.43
C TYR A 120 9.41 -2.70 -0.93
N PRO A 121 10.04 -1.84 -0.11
CA PRO A 121 10.45 -2.24 1.24
C PRO A 121 9.29 -2.59 2.20
N PRO A 122 8.13 -1.91 2.17
CA PRO A 122 6.97 -2.35 2.96
C PRO A 122 6.47 -3.75 2.58
N ALA A 123 6.49 -4.10 1.29
CA ALA A 123 6.12 -5.44 0.87
C ALA A 123 7.16 -6.49 1.29
N GLN A 124 8.45 -6.16 1.22
CA GLN A 124 9.52 -7.02 1.72
C GLN A 124 9.38 -7.27 3.23
N MET A 125 9.02 -6.24 3.99
CA MET A 125 8.76 -6.37 5.43
C MET A 125 7.58 -7.33 5.71
N VAL A 126 6.44 -7.15 5.03
CA VAL A 126 5.26 -8.02 5.21
C VAL A 126 5.50 -9.45 4.70
N ALA A 127 6.21 -9.62 3.58
CA ALA A 127 6.60 -10.93 3.09
C ALA A 127 7.57 -11.64 4.05
N GLY A 128 8.52 -10.88 4.61
CA GLY A 128 9.45 -11.33 5.63
C GLY A 128 8.73 -11.79 6.89
N ASP A 129 7.82 -10.97 7.41
CA ASP A 129 6.96 -11.30 8.54
C ASP A 129 6.18 -12.59 8.30
N PHE A 130 5.52 -12.74 7.14
CA PHE A 130 4.77 -13.93 6.78
C PHE A 130 5.63 -15.21 6.79
N LEU A 131 6.82 -15.14 6.19
CA LEU A 131 7.75 -16.27 6.11
C LEU A 131 8.38 -16.61 7.46
N CYS A 132 8.42 -15.67 8.41
CA CYS A 132 8.94 -15.91 9.74
C CYS A 132 7.94 -16.59 10.69
N ILE A 133 6.66 -16.80 10.33
CA ILE A 133 5.62 -17.39 11.21
C ILE A 133 5.80 -18.92 11.41
N THR A 134 6.85 -19.53 10.88
CA THR A 134 7.05 -20.99 10.80
C THR A 134 8.28 -21.45 11.57
N ASP A 135 8.32 -22.74 11.91
CA ASP A 135 9.48 -23.40 12.51
C ASP A 135 10.47 -23.93 11.46
N ASN A 136 10.12 -23.83 10.17
CA ASN A 136 11.00 -24.26 9.10
C ASN A 136 12.18 -23.27 8.93
N ALA A 137 13.40 -23.75 9.17
CA ALA A 137 14.61 -22.95 9.04
C ALA A 137 14.80 -22.31 7.64
N ALA A 138 14.43 -23.02 6.57
CA ALA A 138 14.56 -22.49 5.21
C ALA A 138 13.59 -21.32 4.96
N ASP A 139 12.40 -21.37 5.53
CA ASP A 139 11.43 -20.28 5.45
C ASP A 139 11.89 -19.08 6.28
N LEU A 140 12.40 -19.31 7.49
CA LEU A 140 13.00 -18.27 8.33
C LEU A 140 14.15 -17.56 7.62
N PHE A 141 15.06 -18.30 6.96
CA PHE A 141 16.12 -17.72 6.14
C PHE A 141 15.57 -16.85 5.01
N ARG A 142 14.51 -17.31 4.31
CA ARG A 142 13.85 -16.52 3.27
C ARG A 142 13.18 -15.27 3.84
N GLY A 143 12.57 -15.37 5.02
CA GLY A 143 11.97 -14.22 5.71
C GLY A 143 13.00 -13.17 6.08
N LEU A 144 14.11 -13.59 6.70
CA LEU A 144 15.25 -12.74 7.02
C LEU A 144 15.89 -12.10 5.79
N TYR A 145 15.94 -12.82 4.66
CA TYR A 145 16.42 -12.26 3.39
C TYR A 145 15.59 -11.05 2.95
N TYR A 146 14.26 -11.14 2.98
CA TYR A 146 13.40 -10.00 2.64
C TYR A 146 13.52 -8.86 3.65
N ILE A 147 13.55 -9.15 4.96
CA ILE A 147 13.73 -8.12 6.00
C ILE A 147 15.09 -7.42 5.81
N LYS A 148 16.14 -8.15 5.48
CA LYS A 148 17.46 -7.56 5.21
C LYS A 148 17.44 -6.64 4.00
N ARG A 149 16.80 -7.03 2.88
CA ARG A 149 16.63 -6.15 1.71
C ARG A 149 15.85 -4.89 2.01
N ALA A 150 14.80 -4.99 2.84
CA ALA A 150 14.06 -3.82 3.28
C ALA A 150 14.96 -2.87 4.10
N CYS A 151 15.80 -3.41 4.99
CA CYS A 151 16.77 -2.60 5.72
C CYS A 151 17.84 -2.00 4.80
N ASP A 152 18.32 -2.72 3.79
CA ASP A 152 19.28 -2.18 2.80
C ASP A 152 18.68 -1.03 1.98
N SER A 153 17.36 -1.01 1.85
CA SER A 153 16.58 0.12 1.31
C SER A 153 16.26 1.19 2.35
N HIS A 154 16.91 1.16 3.52
CA HIS A 154 16.75 2.08 4.65
C HIS A 154 15.35 2.09 5.27
N TYR A 155 14.61 0.97 5.19
CA TYR A 155 13.30 0.87 5.83
C TYR A 155 13.46 0.69 7.35
N PRO A 156 13.09 1.69 8.18
CA PRO A 156 13.49 1.71 9.59
C PRO A 156 13.01 0.51 10.43
N PRO A 157 11.76 0.03 10.31
CA PRO A 157 11.30 -1.15 11.05
C PRO A 157 12.14 -2.39 10.74
N ALA A 158 12.53 -2.57 9.48
CA ALA A 158 13.38 -3.69 9.08
C ALA A 158 14.80 -3.58 9.67
N CYS A 159 15.39 -2.38 9.66
CA CYS A 159 16.71 -2.18 10.27
C CYS A 159 16.72 -2.36 11.78
N TYR A 160 15.62 -2.01 12.45
CA TYR A 160 15.45 -2.33 13.86
C TYR A 160 15.55 -3.84 14.11
N ILE A 161 14.86 -4.66 13.30
CA ILE A 161 14.90 -6.12 13.42
C ILE A 161 16.32 -6.65 13.18
N ILE A 162 16.97 -6.23 12.08
CA ILE A 162 18.34 -6.67 11.76
C ILE A 162 19.32 -6.32 12.89
N THR A 163 19.16 -5.15 13.51
CA THR A 163 19.99 -4.72 14.64
C THR A 163 19.75 -5.61 15.87
N LYS A 164 18.49 -5.94 16.19
CA LYS A 164 18.13 -6.80 17.32
C LYS A 164 18.75 -8.19 17.21
N ILE A 165 18.73 -8.77 16.01
CA ILE A 165 19.24 -10.13 15.77
C ILE A 165 20.73 -10.17 15.43
N ALA A 166 21.44 -9.02 15.42
CA ALA A 166 22.82 -8.93 14.92
C ALA A 166 23.80 -9.89 15.61
N HIS A 167 23.59 -10.18 16.89
CA HIS A 167 24.40 -11.13 17.67
C HIS A 167 24.21 -12.61 17.29
N PHE A 168 23.22 -12.91 16.43
CA PHE A 168 23.01 -14.20 15.79
C PHE A 168 23.61 -14.28 14.37
N SER A 169 24.25 -13.21 13.89
CA SER A 169 24.86 -13.21 12.55
C SER A 169 25.83 -14.39 12.37
N ASN A 170 25.73 -15.08 11.23
CA ASN A 170 26.51 -16.28 10.90
C ASN A 170 26.30 -17.49 11.83
N LYS A 171 25.27 -17.48 12.67
CA LYS A 171 24.87 -18.65 13.47
C LYS A 171 23.77 -19.43 12.76
N PRO A 172 23.64 -20.75 13.03
CA PRO A 172 22.49 -21.52 12.54
C PRO A 172 21.19 -20.97 13.12
N ILE A 173 20.07 -21.23 12.43
CA ILE A 173 18.74 -20.92 12.96
C ILE A 173 18.49 -21.77 14.20
N THR A 174 18.34 -21.11 15.35
CA THR A 174 17.98 -21.72 16.63
C THR A 174 16.60 -21.23 17.07
N GLU A 175 16.04 -21.91 18.06
CA GLU A 175 14.82 -21.46 18.74
C GLU A 175 15.00 -20.05 19.33
N ASP A 176 16.16 -19.77 19.95
CA ASP A 176 16.48 -18.43 20.48
C ASP A 176 16.47 -17.33 19.41
N LEU A 177 17.02 -17.61 18.22
CA LEU A 177 16.97 -16.66 17.10
C LEU A 177 15.52 -16.47 16.64
N ARG A 178 14.74 -17.55 16.50
CA ARG A 178 13.34 -17.46 16.10
C ARG A 178 12.54 -16.58 17.07
N GLU A 179 12.66 -16.82 18.37
CA GLU A 179 12.00 -16.02 19.39
C GLU A 179 12.44 -14.55 19.33
N CYS A 180 13.73 -14.29 19.15
CA CYS A 180 14.25 -12.93 18.97
C CYS A 180 13.68 -12.23 17.72
N ILE A 181 13.54 -12.95 16.60
CA ILE A 181 12.91 -12.42 15.37
C ILE A 181 11.45 -12.07 15.64
N TRP A 182 10.72 -12.93 16.34
CA TRP A 182 9.31 -12.71 16.65
C TRP A 182 9.09 -11.52 17.57
N GLU A 183 9.86 -11.42 18.66
CA GLU A 183 9.83 -10.26 19.55
C GLU A 183 10.17 -8.96 18.78
N ALA A 184 11.17 -9.02 17.90
CA ALA A 184 11.56 -7.88 17.09
C ALA A 184 10.45 -7.46 16.10
N LEU A 185 9.78 -8.41 15.46
CA LEU A 185 8.64 -8.15 14.56
C LEU A 185 7.46 -7.50 15.28
N GLU A 186 7.20 -7.85 16.54
CA GLU A 186 6.14 -7.21 17.34
C GLU A 186 6.48 -5.81 17.79
N THR A 187 7.74 -5.57 18.10
CA THR A 187 8.22 -4.32 18.69
C THR A 187 8.77 -3.32 17.67
N CYS A 188 8.85 -3.69 16.38
CA CYS A 188 9.41 -2.84 15.32
C CYS A 188 8.53 -1.63 14.94
N ASN A 189 7.30 -1.55 15.44
CA ASN A 189 6.34 -0.48 15.14
C ASN A 189 6.05 -0.28 13.64
N ASP A 190 6.09 -1.37 12.87
CA ASP A 190 5.69 -1.33 11.47
C ASP A 190 4.16 -1.20 11.35
N PRO A 191 3.64 -0.16 10.66
CA PRO A 191 2.21 0.08 10.59
C PRO A 191 1.44 -1.01 9.83
N TYR A 192 2.09 -1.73 8.91
CA TYR A 192 1.48 -2.80 8.13
C TYR A 192 1.52 -4.15 8.84
N ILE A 193 2.48 -4.38 9.74
CA ILE A 193 2.49 -5.56 10.60
C ILE A 193 1.52 -5.41 11.77
N GLN A 194 1.49 -4.24 12.42
CA GLN A 194 0.64 -4.01 13.60
C GLN A 194 -0.85 -3.99 13.28
N SER A 195 -1.23 -3.41 12.13
CA SER A 195 -2.63 -3.33 11.71
C SER A 195 -3.23 -4.67 11.27
N ASN A 196 -2.38 -5.67 10.97
CA ASN A 196 -2.81 -6.88 10.33
C ASN A 196 -3.33 -7.94 11.30
N LYS A 197 -4.53 -7.69 11.84
CA LYS A 197 -5.23 -8.55 12.81
C LYS A 197 -5.38 -9.99 12.35
N LEU A 198 -5.46 -10.22 11.04
CA LEU A 198 -5.64 -11.56 10.48
C LEU A 198 -4.39 -12.42 10.73
N PHE A 199 -3.18 -11.85 10.58
CA PHE A 199 -1.94 -12.57 10.86
C PHE A 199 -1.62 -12.68 12.33
N GLN A 200 -2.07 -11.74 13.18
CA GLN A 200 -1.87 -11.86 14.62
C GLN A 200 -2.49 -13.16 15.17
N ASN A 201 -3.70 -13.51 14.71
CA ASN A 201 -4.33 -14.78 15.09
C ASN A 201 -3.54 -16.01 14.61
N PHE A 202 -2.90 -15.94 13.44
CA PHE A 202 -2.02 -17.02 12.96
C PHE A 202 -0.74 -17.10 13.77
N LYS A 203 -0.07 -15.97 14.02
CA LYS A 203 1.15 -15.88 14.84
C LYS A 203 0.94 -16.47 16.24
N ASP A 204 -0.15 -16.12 16.90
CA ASP A 204 -0.50 -16.62 18.23
C ASP A 204 -0.74 -18.13 18.26
N LYS A 205 -1.25 -18.70 17.16
CA LYS A 205 -1.43 -20.14 17.02
C LYS A 205 -0.09 -20.87 16.83
N TYR A 206 0.80 -20.32 16.01
CA TYR A 206 2.10 -20.93 15.73
C TYR A 206 3.08 -20.84 16.90
N ARG A 207 3.05 -19.74 17.68
CA ARG A 207 3.85 -19.61 18.92
C ARG A 207 3.62 -20.70 19.95
N LYS A 208 2.44 -21.33 19.91
CA LYS A 208 2.09 -22.41 20.84
C LYS A 208 2.58 -23.78 20.37
N GLN A 209 3.19 -23.87 19.18
CA GLN A 209 3.73 -25.12 18.64
C GLN A 209 5.23 -25.23 18.99
N PRO A 210 5.70 -26.43 19.39
CA PRO A 210 7.10 -26.66 19.71
C PRO A 210 7.97 -26.58 18.44
N PHE A 211 9.11 -25.91 18.54
CA PHE A 211 10.05 -25.73 17.42
C PHE A 211 10.55 -27.08 16.88
N ILE A 212 10.20 -27.40 15.63
CA ILE A 212 10.60 -28.65 15.00
C ILE A 212 11.95 -28.48 14.29
N LYS A 213 13.05 -28.91 14.94
CA LYS A 213 14.34 -29.09 14.26
C LYS A 213 14.21 -30.19 13.20
N LYS A 214 14.25 -29.83 11.91
CA LYS A 214 14.53 -30.78 10.82
C LYS A 214 15.93 -30.55 10.28
#